data_AF-R4XJ04-F1
#
_entry.id   AF-R4XJ04-F1
#
_cell.length_a   1.000
_cell.length_b   1.000
_cell.length_c   1.000
_cell.angle_alpha   90.00
_cell.angle_beta   90.00
_cell.angle_gamma   90.00
#
_symmetry.space_group_name_H-M   'P 1'
#
loop_
_entity.id
_entity.type
_entity.pdbx_description
1 polymer ?
#
loop_
_entity_poly.entity_id
_entity_poly.type
_entity_poly.pdbx_seq_one_letter_code
_entity_poly.pdbx_strand_id
1 'polypeptide(L)'
;MERLAGVLRAYSLYDPAVGYVQGLHMVAATLLLYCKDEEAFSLLVKLMKDYNLRSLYLPDMPGLHIRLYQFDRMVEELLPAVHVHLIRSGVTSSMYASQWFLTLFANKFPIPLVIRIFDVVIMTKDGIDNVLKFGIALMQKNERQILAKTKLEDLLFLLQENLCTVYQNELVKSPGSGIFGSGPEPTYRVDEFVNDALDIDLDASQLKLYETEYLEAANLQRVRKEEQESMKQSNITLQATVRRLEENLAQLNKEHIELANELISSKINLARLEDENEALQGTVADLKNIVDAQPAEVEARLKDEMTSLIEKATTMSVENQRLEDAMSEMEKEHIDLKMKYATEHERHDALVQKMENLKKSFNS
;
A
#
# COMPACT_ATOMS: atom_id res chain seq x y z
N MET A 1 29.12 31.51 -43.51
CA MET A 1 28.07 31.22 -42.50
C MET A 1 26.67 31.31 -43.08
N GLU A 2 26.31 32.37 -43.81
CA GLU A 2 24.97 32.52 -44.41
C GLU A 2 24.61 31.38 -45.39
N ARG A 3 25.56 30.96 -46.24
CA ARG A 3 25.38 29.84 -47.19
C ARG A 3 24.98 28.53 -46.49
N LEU A 4 25.72 28.14 -45.45
CA LEU A 4 25.45 26.95 -44.64
C LEU A 4 24.09 27.01 -43.94
N ALA A 5 23.78 28.16 -43.32
CA ALA A 5 22.50 28.37 -42.66
C ALA A 5 21.33 28.29 -43.64
N GLY A 6 21.50 28.81 -44.87
CA GLY A 6 20.51 28.70 -45.94
C GLY A 6 20.21 27.25 -46.32
N VAL A 7 21.24 26.45 -46.59
CA VAL A 7 21.09 25.03 -46.96
C VAL A 7 20.45 24.22 -45.84
N LEU A 8 20.90 24.39 -44.60
CA LEU A 8 20.35 23.66 -43.45
C LEU A 8 18.90 24.05 -43.15
N ARG A 9 18.57 25.34 -43.25
CA ARG A 9 17.19 25.82 -43.08
C ARG A 9 16.29 25.25 -44.17
N ALA A 10 16.73 25.28 -45.43
CA ALA A 10 16.00 24.67 -46.54
C ALA A 10 15.76 23.18 -46.31
N TYR A 11 16.77 22.45 -45.82
CA TYR A 11 16.64 21.02 -45.50
C TYR A 11 15.67 20.76 -44.35
N SER A 12 15.73 21.55 -43.28
CA SER A 12 14.81 21.41 -42.13
C SER A 12 13.34 21.62 -42.50
N LEU A 13 13.07 22.45 -43.52
CA LEU A 13 11.73 22.67 -44.07
C LEU A 13 11.32 21.55 -45.05
N TYR A 14 12.30 20.95 -45.73
CA TYR A 14 12.08 19.88 -46.70
C TYR A 14 11.74 18.54 -46.04
N ASP A 15 12.42 18.18 -44.94
CA ASP A 15 12.16 16.97 -44.15
C ASP A 15 11.88 17.31 -42.68
N PRO A 16 10.63 17.67 -42.33
CA PRO A 16 10.27 18.09 -40.99
C PRO A 16 10.39 16.98 -39.93
N ALA A 17 10.42 15.71 -40.34
CA ALA A 17 10.55 14.58 -39.43
C ALA A 17 11.98 14.42 -38.89
N VAL A 18 12.99 14.82 -39.66
CA VAL A 18 14.38 14.97 -39.16
C VAL A 18 14.61 16.36 -38.60
N GLY A 19 14.15 17.39 -39.32
CA GLY A 19 14.42 18.78 -38.98
C GLY A 19 15.92 19.09 -39.02
N TYR A 20 16.42 19.77 -37.99
CA TYR A 20 17.84 20.04 -37.82
C TYR A 20 18.38 19.26 -36.61
N VAL A 21 19.37 18.40 -36.85
CA VAL A 21 20.05 17.60 -35.83
C VAL A 21 21.52 17.98 -35.74
N GLN A 22 22.05 18.01 -34.52
CA GLN A 22 23.46 18.29 -34.27
C GLN A 22 24.34 17.29 -35.01
N GLY A 23 25.34 17.81 -35.74
CA GLY A 23 26.20 17.00 -36.60
C GLY A 23 25.92 17.22 -38.09
N LEU A 24 24.65 17.38 -38.49
CA LEU A 24 24.26 17.56 -39.90
C LEU A 24 24.94 18.77 -40.58
N HIS A 25 25.17 19.84 -39.81
CA HIS A 25 25.91 21.01 -40.27
C HIS A 25 27.32 20.70 -40.80
N MET A 26 27.97 19.63 -40.32
CA MET A 26 29.33 19.28 -40.70
C MET A 26 29.34 18.56 -42.04
N VAL A 27 28.34 17.71 -42.29
CA VAL A 27 28.09 17.10 -43.60
C VAL A 27 27.77 18.19 -44.62
N ALA A 28 26.85 19.09 -44.30
CA ALA A 28 26.48 20.19 -45.19
C ALA A 28 27.66 21.16 -45.45
N ALA A 29 28.46 21.47 -44.43
CA ALA A 29 29.66 22.29 -44.58
C ALA A 29 30.68 21.64 -45.51
N THR A 30 30.90 20.33 -45.36
CA THR A 30 31.84 19.57 -46.22
C THR A 30 31.40 19.60 -47.68
N LEU A 31 30.11 19.40 -47.96
CA LEU A 31 29.57 19.52 -49.33
C LEU A 31 29.74 20.93 -49.91
N LEU A 32 29.51 21.96 -49.09
CA LEU A 32 29.65 23.37 -49.49
C LEU A 32 31.09 23.82 -49.78
N LEU A 33 32.10 23.05 -49.36
CA LEU A 33 33.49 23.30 -49.76
C LEU A 33 33.72 23.04 -51.26
N TYR A 34 32.96 22.10 -51.85
CA TYR A 34 33.17 21.63 -53.22
C TYR A 34 32.03 21.98 -54.18
N CYS A 35 30.86 22.34 -53.65
CA CYS A 35 29.65 22.59 -54.44
C CYS A 35 29.09 24.00 -54.21
N LYS A 36 28.28 24.48 -55.16
CA LYS A 36 27.43 25.67 -54.97
C LYS A 36 26.25 25.33 -54.06
N ASP A 37 25.53 26.34 -53.58
CA ASP A 37 24.48 26.17 -52.56
C ASP A 37 23.35 25.24 -53.01
N GLU A 38 22.89 25.38 -54.25
CA GLU A 38 21.83 24.55 -54.85
C GLU A 38 22.26 23.09 -55.05
N GLU A 39 23.51 22.90 -55.48
CA GLU A 39 24.12 21.58 -55.69
C GLU A 39 24.34 20.88 -54.35
N ALA A 40 24.87 21.59 -53.35
CA ALA A 40 25.08 21.07 -52.01
C ALA A 40 23.75 20.66 -51.35
N PHE A 41 22.68 21.45 -51.52
CA PHE A 41 21.35 21.08 -51.06
C PHE A 41 20.85 19.81 -51.77
N SER A 42 20.99 19.75 -53.10
CA SER A 42 20.54 18.59 -53.89
C SER A 42 21.29 17.31 -53.51
N LEU A 43 22.61 17.40 -53.31
CA LEU A 43 23.44 16.29 -52.85
C LEU A 43 23.09 15.88 -51.42
N LEU A 44 22.84 16.84 -50.52
CA LEU A 44 22.41 16.56 -49.16
C LEU A 44 21.08 15.79 -49.16
N VAL A 45 20.09 16.23 -49.96
CA VAL A 45 18.82 15.52 -50.11
C VAL A 45 19.03 14.11 -50.65
N LYS A 46 19.93 13.94 -51.63
CA LYS A 46 20.27 12.63 -52.20
C LYS A 46 20.92 11.71 -51.17
N LEU A 47 21.88 12.19 -50.38
CA LEU A 47 22.50 11.44 -49.28
C LEU A 47 21.47 11.01 -48.23
N MET A 48 20.56 11.91 -47.88
CA MET A 48 19.54 11.62 -46.87
C MET A 48 18.52 10.59 -47.35
N LYS A 49 18.05 10.67 -48.61
CA LYS A 49 17.03 9.78 -49.15
C LYS A 49 17.59 8.51 -49.79
N ASP A 50 18.47 8.66 -50.78
CA ASP A 50 18.91 7.55 -51.63
C ASP A 50 19.96 6.70 -50.92
N TYR A 51 20.84 7.32 -50.13
CA TYR A 51 21.86 6.60 -49.34
C TYR A 51 21.39 6.25 -47.92
N ASN A 52 20.14 6.60 -47.57
CA ASN A 52 19.52 6.32 -46.27
C ASN A 52 20.24 6.97 -45.06
N LEU A 53 20.95 8.10 -45.25
CA LEU A 53 21.60 8.83 -44.15
C LEU A 53 20.58 9.40 -43.15
N ARG A 54 19.36 9.65 -43.64
CA ARG A 54 18.22 10.07 -42.84
C ARG A 54 17.97 9.21 -41.62
N SER A 55 18.15 7.89 -41.73
CA SER A 55 17.89 6.94 -40.63
C SER A 55 18.72 7.22 -39.38
N LEU A 56 19.91 7.82 -39.52
CA LEU A 56 20.79 8.17 -38.40
C LEU A 56 20.32 9.39 -37.62
N TYR A 57 19.55 10.28 -38.26
CA TYR A 57 19.11 11.58 -37.70
C TYR A 57 17.62 11.61 -37.35
N LEU A 58 16.91 10.48 -37.46
CA LEU A 58 15.53 10.43 -36.97
C LEU A 58 15.47 10.66 -35.44
N PRO A 59 14.30 11.07 -34.91
CA PRO A 59 14.08 11.11 -33.47
C PRO A 59 14.46 9.77 -32.83
N ASP A 60 15.08 9.81 -31.65
CA ASP A 60 15.66 8.65 -30.94
C ASP A 60 16.81 7.94 -31.66
N MET A 61 17.27 8.48 -32.80
CA MET A 61 18.42 8.01 -33.60
C MET A 61 18.47 6.48 -33.80
N PRO A 62 17.37 5.80 -34.18
CA PRO A 62 17.32 4.34 -34.25
C PRO A 62 18.38 3.78 -35.21
N GLY A 63 18.58 4.44 -36.36
CA GLY A 63 19.60 4.02 -37.32
C GLY A 63 21.01 4.13 -36.74
N LEU A 64 21.31 5.16 -35.95
CA LEU A 64 22.62 5.33 -35.31
C LEU A 64 22.89 4.19 -34.33
N HIS A 65 21.92 3.85 -33.47
CA HIS A 65 22.09 2.77 -32.51
C HIS A 65 22.31 1.41 -33.18
N ILE A 66 21.60 1.14 -34.28
CA ILE A 66 21.83 -0.07 -35.11
C ILE A 66 23.24 -0.06 -35.68
N ARG A 67 23.73 1.07 -36.22
CA ARG A 67 25.11 1.15 -36.77
C ARG A 67 26.17 0.98 -35.70
N LEU A 68 25.97 1.55 -34.51
CA LEU A 68 26.88 1.37 -33.38
C LEU A 68 26.93 -0.10 -32.94
N TYR A 69 25.78 -0.77 -32.91
CA TYR A 69 25.73 -2.19 -32.58
C TYR A 69 26.42 -3.06 -33.65
N GLN A 70 26.14 -2.80 -34.93
CA GLN A 70 26.84 -3.47 -36.05
C GLN A 70 28.35 -3.25 -35.95
N PHE A 71 28.78 -2.03 -35.64
CA PHE A 71 30.19 -1.71 -35.43
C PHE A 71 30.79 -2.50 -34.26
N ASP A 72 30.12 -2.56 -33.11
CA ASP A 72 30.59 -3.32 -31.95
C ASP A 72 30.75 -4.82 -32.26
N ARG A 73 29.77 -5.41 -32.98
CA ARG A 73 29.82 -6.81 -33.42
C ARG A 73 30.96 -7.07 -34.40
N MET A 74 31.19 -6.15 -35.32
CA MET A 74 32.33 -6.24 -36.24
C MET A 74 33.68 -6.12 -35.52
N VAL A 75 33.80 -5.22 -34.53
CA VAL A 75 35.01 -5.12 -33.69
C VAL A 75 35.20 -6.41 -32.88
N GLU A 76 34.13 -7.01 -32.38
CA GLU A 76 34.19 -8.29 -31.66
C GLU A 76 34.73 -9.44 -32.53
N GLU A 77 34.29 -9.52 -33.79
CA GLU A 77 34.70 -10.58 -34.71
C GLU A 77 36.11 -10.36 -35.29
N LEU A 78 36.43 -9.12 -35.71
CA LEU A 78 37.69 -8.80 -36.39
C LEU A 78 38.83 -8.44 -35.42
N LEU A 79 38.50 -7.87 -34.25
CA LEU A 79 39.46 -7.38 -33.24
C LEU A 79 39.03 -7.79 -31.81
N PRO A 80 38.95 -9.09 -31.50
CA PRO A 80 38.42 -9.57 -30.21
C PRO A 80 39.22 -9.05 -29.01
N ALA A 81 40.53 -8.91 -29.14
CA ALA A 81 41.40 -8.38 -28.08
C ALA A 81 41.05 -6.91 -27.74
N VAL A 82 40.81 -6.09 -28.76
CA VAL A 82 40.39 -4.69 -28.60
C VAL A 82 38.99 -4.64 -27.99
N HIS A 83 38.05 -5.42 -28.51
CA HIS A 83 36.68 -5.46 -28.01
C HIS A 83 36.61 -5.78 -26.50
N VAL A 84 37.29 -6.85 -26.08
CA VAL A 84 37.35 -7.24 -24.66
C VAL A 84 37.99 -6.15 -23.80
N HIS A 85 39.04 -5.50 -24.31
CA HIS A 85 39.71 -4.40 -23.61
C HIS A 85 38.80 -3.17 -23.43
N LEU A 86 38.04 -2.80 -24.48
CA LEU A 86 37.07 -1.69 -24.41
C LEU A 86 35.97 -1.99 -23.37
N ILE A 87 35.39 -3.19 -23.40
CA ILE A 87 34.36 -3.61 -22.44
C ILE A 87 34.90 -3.59 -21.01
N ARG A 88 36.09 -4.16 -20.77
CA ARG A 88 36.71 -4.17 -19.44
C ARG A 88 37.02 -2.76 -18.92
N SER A 89 37.35 -1.85 -19.82
CA SER A 89 37.62 -0.45 -19.51
C SER A 89 36.34 0.38 -19.34
N GLY A 90 35.16 -0.20 -19.61
CA GLY A 90 33.87 0.49 -19.54
C GLY A 90 33.64 1.50 -20.68
N VAL A 91 34.34 1.34 -21.81
CA VAL A 91 34.15 2.17 -23.00
C VAL A 91 33.08 1.55 -23.90
N THR A 92 32.04 2.32 -24.17
CA THR A 92 31.01 1.95 -25.17
C THR A 92 31.26 2.70 -26.48
N SER A 93 30.98 2.07 -27.62
CA SER A 93 31.06 2.70 -28.96
C SER A 93 30.32 4.04 -29.05
N SER A 94 29.17 4.16 -28.39
CA SER A 94 28.39 5.41 -28.35
C SER A 94 29.16 6.62 -27.81
N MET A 95 30.19 6.40 -26.99
CA MET A 95 31.00 7.48 -26.40
C MET A 95 31.97 8.13 -27.40
N TYR A 96 32.38 7.43 -28.45
CA TYR A 96 33.39 7.91 -29.40
C TYR A 96 32.95 7.82 -30.88
N ALA A 97 32.25 6.76 -31.27
CA ALA A 97 31.91 6.49 -32.66
C ALA A 97 30.64 7.21 -33.13
N SER A 98 29.78 7.70 -32.22
CA SER A 98 28.55 8.41 -32.59
C SER A 98 28.80 9.56 -33.58
N GLN A 99 29.86 10.34 -33.35
CA GLN A 99 30.22 11.46 -34.23
C GLN A 99 30.77 10.99 -35.58
N TRP A 100 31.37 9.80 -35.66
CA TRP A 100 31.89 9.26 -36.92
C TRP A 100 30.75 9.03 -37.92
N PHE A 101 29.67 8.40 -37.44
CA PHE A 101 28.47 8.16 -38.26
C PHE A 101 27.68 9.45 -38.52
N LEU A 102 27.46 10.29 -37.51
CA LEU A 102 26.67 11.52 -37.64
C LEU A 102 27.36 12.65 -38.40
N THR A 103 28.67 12.57 -38.63
CA THR A 103 29.39 13.62 -39.38
C THR A 103 30.18 13.08 -40.56
N LEU A 104 30.12 11.77 -40.83
CA LEU A 104 30.98 11.10 -41.80
C LEU A 104 32.46 11.47 -41.56
N PHE A 105 32.87 11.41 -40.29
CA PHE A 105 34.18 11.81 -39.75
C PHE A 105 34.56 13.29 -39.87
N ALA A 106 33.71 14.15 -40.45
CA ALA A 106 34.03 15.55 -40.75
C ALA A 106 34.30 16.45 -39.52
N ASN A 107 34.01 16.00 -38.29
CA ASN A 107 34.20 16.82 -37.09
C ASN A 107 35.67 16.99 -36.67
N LYS A 108 36.44 15.89 -36.66
CA LYS A 108 37.78 15.83 -36.07
C LYS A 108 38.86 15.38 -37.05
N PHE A 109 38.46 14.90 -38.22
CA PHE A 109 39.39 14.40 -39.22
C PHE A 109 39.81 15.52 -40.18
N PRO A 110 41.06 15.50 -40.65
CA PRO A 110 41.52 16.38 -41.72
C PRO A 110 40.65 16.28 -42.98
N ILE A 111 40.33 17.43 -43.57
CA ILE A 111 39.51 17.54 -44.78
C ILE A 111 39.94 16.56 -45.91
N PRO A 112 41.24 16.37 -46.21
CA PRO A 112 41.66 15.41 -47.23
C PRO A 112 41.19 13.97 -47.00
N LEU A 113 41.13 13.50 -45.76
CA LEU A 113 40.64 12.17 -45.42
C LEU A 113 39.11 12.11 -45.51
N VAL A 114 38.44 13.15 -45.01
CA VAL A 114 36.98 13.25 -45.00
C VAL A 114 36.42 13.18 -46.43
N ILE A 115 37.03 13.89 -47.39
CA ILE A 115 36.56 13.88 -48.79
C ILE A 115 36.61 12.47 -49.37
N ARG A 116 37.65 11.69 -49.09
CA ARG A 116 37.72 10.32 -49.60
C ARG A 116 36.67 9.41 -49.00
N ILE A 117 36.31 9.63 -47.74
CA ILE A 117 35.20 8.92 -47.12
C ILE A 117 33.91 9.25 -47.89
N PHE A 118 33.67 10.52 -48.20
CA PHE A 118 32.54 10.95 -49.03
C PHE A 118 32.59 10.34 -50.44
N ASP A 119 33.76 10.33 -51.09
CA ASP A 119 33.94 9.72 -52.41
C ASP A 119 33.54 8.24 -52.38
N VAL A 120 34.04 7.47 -51.41
CA VAL A 120 33.72 6.04 -51.28
C VAL A 120 32.24 5.83 -50.94
N VAL A 121 31.68 6.62 -50.03
CA VAL A 121 30.26 6.54 -49.65
C VAL A 121 29.34 6.85 -50.83
N ILE A 122 29.68 7.81 -51.68
CA ILE A 122 28.86 8.21 -52.83
C ILE A 122 29.08 7.29 -54.04
N MET A 123 30.31 6.83 -54.29
CA MET A 123 30.62 6.05 -55.49
C MET A 123 30.32 4.56 -55.36
N THR A 124 30.31 4.02 -54.13
CA THR A 124 30.15 2.59 -53.88
C THR A 124 28.69 2.25 -53.60
N LYS A 125 28.24 1.08 -54.07
CA LYS A 125 26.85 0.60 -53.85
C LYS A 125 26.50 0.41 -52.37
N ASP A 126 27.52 0.11 -51.55
CA ASP A 126 27.37 -0.10 -50.10
C ASP A 126 27.02 1.20 -49.35
N GLY A 127 27.18 2.37 -49.99
CA GLY A 127 26.73 3.65 -49.44
C GLY A 127 27.36 3.97 -48.08
N ILE A 128 26.50 4.17 -47.08
CA ILE A 128 26.85 4.53 -45.70
C ILE A 128 27.48 3.36 -44.94
N ASP A 129 27.28 2.12 -45.38
CA ASP A 129 27.87 0.96 -44.73
C ASP A 129 29.41 1.05 -44.75
N ASN A 130 29.99 1.73 -45.74
CA ASN A 130 31.42 1.99 -45.80
C ASN A 130 31.97 2.79 -44.60
N VAL A 131 31.12 3.54 -43.88
CA VAL A 131 31.54 4.22 -42.65
C VAL A 131 31.98 3.21 -41.58
N LEU A 132 31.36 2.02 -41.56
CA LEU A 132 31.78 0.92 -40.69
C LEU A 132 33.19 0.45 -41.06
N LYS A 133 33.46 0.23 -42.35
CA LYS A 133 34.80 -0.14 -42.86
C LYS A 133 35.86 0.85 -42.41
N PHE A 134 35.64 2.15 -42.61
CA PHE A 134 36.58 3.19 -42.17
C PHE A 134 36.79 3.18 -40.64
N GLY A 135 35.72 3.00 -39.87
CA GLY A 135 35.82 2.87 -38.41
C GLY A 135 36.67 1.68 -38.00
N ILE A 136 36.45 0.51 -38.61
CA ILE A 136 37.20 -0.72 -38.29
C ILE A 136 38.67 -0.59 -38.72
N ALA A 137 38.95 -0.03 -39.90
CA ALA A 137 40.32 0.20 -40.36
C ALA A 137 41.11 1.10 -39.40
N LEU A 138 40.47 2.14 -38.85
CA LEU A 138 41.07 2.98 -37.81
C LEU A 138 41.37 2.19 -36.54
N MET A 139 40.44 1.34 -36.10
CA MET A 139 40.65 0.49 -34.92
C MET A 139 41.77 -0.53 -35.13
N GLN A 140 41.86 -1.15 -36.31
CA GLN A 140 42.91 -2.12 -36.65
C GLN A 140 44.30 -1.48 -36.62
N LYS A 141 44.47 -0.31 -37.24
CA LYS A 141 45.77 0.38 -37.26
C LYS A 141 46.17 0.90 -35.88
N ASN A 142 45.21 1.26 -35.04
CA ASN A 142 45.45 1.75 -33.67
C ASN A 142 45.42 0.65 -32.60
N GLU A 143 45.26 -0.63 -32.95
CA GLU A 143 45.10 -1.74 -32.01
C GLU A 143 46.17 -1.74 -30.90
N ARG A 144 47.45 -1.65 -31.28
CA ARG A 144 48.57 -1.64 -30.30
C ARG A 144 48.50 -0.47 -29.33
N GLN A 145 48.07 0.70 -29.81
CA GLN A 145 47.96 1.90 -28.98
C GLN A 145 46.76 1.79 -28.03
N ILE A 146 45.64 1.25 -28.52
CA ILE A 146 44.42 1.03 -27.73
C ILE A 146 44.71 0.07 -26.57
N LEU A 147 45.36 -1.07 -26.86
CA LEU A 147 45.71 -2.07 -25.85
C LEU A 147 46.75 -1.58 -24.84
N ALA A 148 47.59 -0.62 -25.22
CA ALA A 148 48.58 -0.02 -24.32
C ALA A 148 47.96 0.98 -23.32
N LYS A 149 46.78 1.54 -23.60
CA LYS A 149 46.10 2.49 -22.71
C LYS A 149 45.18 1.74 -21.75
N THR A 150 45.41 1.89 -20.45
CA THR A 150 44.61 1.25 -19.39
C THR A 150 43.59 2.18 -18.73
N LYS A 151 43.78 3.50 -18.83
CA LYS A 151 42.86 4.50 -18.27
C LYS A 151 41.76 4.85 -19.26
N LEU A 152 40.52 4.95 -18.76
CA LEU A 152 39.34 5.34 -19.53
C LEU A 152 39.54 6.66 -20.29
N GLU A 153 40.02 7.70 -19.60
CA GLU A 153 40.20 9.04 -20.17
C GLU A 153 41.23 9.07 -21.30
N ASP A 154 42.39 8.42 -21.10
CA ASP A 154 43.46 8.34 -22.10
C ASP A 154 43.00 7.56 -23.35
N LEU A 155 42.19 6.52 -23.14
CA LEU A 155 41.62 5.71 -24.21
C LEU A 155 40.57 6.50 -24.99
N LEU A 156 39.65 7.20 -24.31
CA LEU A 156 38.67 8.07 -24.98
C LEU A 156 39.34 9.21 -25.74
N PHE A 157 40.38 9.83 -25.16
CA PHE A 157 41.14 10.87 -25.84
C PHE A 157 41.84 10.35 -27.10
N LEU A 158 42.42 9.15 -27.05
CA LEU A 158 42.99 8.50 -28.23
C LEU A 158 41.92 8.28 -29.31
N LEU A 159 40.78 7.70 -28.93
CA LEU A 159 39.67 7.37 -29.83
C LEU A 159 39.01 8.61 -30.44
N GLN A 160 38.96 9.73 -29.72
CA GLN A 160 38.29 10.95 -30.19
C GLN A 160 39.20 11.92 -30.96
N GLU A 161 40.47 12.06 -30.55
CA GLU A 161 41.35 13.11 -31.08
C GLU A 161 42.54 12.58 -31.88
N ASN A 162 43.03 11.36 -31.60
CA ASN A 162 44.33 10.90 -32.14
C ASN A 162 44.26 9.71 -33.10
N LEU A 163 43.08 9.17 -33.42
CA LEU A 163 42.97 8.04 -34.35
C LEU A 163 43.56 8.32 -35.74
N CYS A 164 43.38 9.53 -36.26
CA CYS A 164 43.87 9.89 -37.59
C CYS A 164 45.40 10.05 -37.68
N THR A 165 46.10 10.19 -36.54
CA THR A 165 47.55 10.42 -36.50
C THR A 165 48.35 9.27 -37.10
N VAL A 166 47.81 8.06 -37.13
CA VAL A 166 48.48 6.89 -37.72
C VAL A 166 48.68 7.05 -39.22
N TYR A 167 47.78 7.77 -39.90
CA TYR A 167 47.87 8.07 -41.32
C TYR A 167 48.60 9.38 -41.63
N GLN A 168 49.10 10.08 -40.61
CA GLN A 168 49.89 11.29 -40.81
C GLN A 168 51.27 10.91 -41.37
N ASN A 169 51.72 11.63 -42.40
CA ASN A 169 53.11 11.56 -42.84
C ASN A 169 54.01 12.37 -41.92
N GLU A 170 55.28 11.98 -41.85
CA GLU A 170 56.32 12.89 -41.35
C GLU A 170 56.27 14.20 -42.16
N LEU A 171 56.37 15.34 -41.47
CA LEU A 171 56.25 16.68 -42.05
C LEU A 171 57.16 16.83 -43.29
N VAL A 172 56.60 16.63 -44.49
CA VAL A 172 57.32 16.87 -45.73
C VAL A 172 57.45 18.38 -45.88
N LYS A 173 58.66 18.91 -45.77
CA LYS A 173 58.96 20.27 -46.21
C LYS A 173 58.71 20.31 -47.72
N SER A 174 57.55 20.83 -48.13
CA SER A 174 57.22 20.96 -49.54
C SER A 174 58.28 21.82 -50.26
N PRO A 175 58.96 21.36 -51.33
CA PRO A 175 60.02 22.11 -52.03
C PRO A 175 59.53 23.32 -52.86
N GLY A 176 58.36 23.88 -52.55
CA GLY A 176 57.69 24.87 -53.41
C GLY A 176 56.88 25.94 -52.66
N SER A 177 57.22 26.25 -51.40
CA SER A 177 56.52 27.29 -50.63
C SER A 177 56.94 28.70 -51.10
N GLY A 178 56.42 29.14 -52.24
CA GLY A 178 56.58 30.49 -52.76
C GLY A 178 55.66 31.49 -52.05
N ILE A 179 56.27 32.54 -51.49
CA ILE A 179 55.78 33.92 -51.24
C ILE A 179 54.49 34.14 -50.41
N PHE A 180 53.47 33.28 -50.45
CA PHE A 180 52.28 33.36 -49.59
C PHE A 180 52.34 32.24 -48.53
N GLY A 181 52.65 32.63 -47.29
CA GLY A 181 52.90 31.72 -46.18
C GLY A 181 51.67 30.96 -45.67
N SER A 182 51.40 29.79 -46.23
CA SER A 182 50.84 28.67 -45.46
C SER A 182 52.01 27.81 -44.97
N GLY A 183 52.08 27.54 -43.66
CA GLY A 183 53.08 26.66 -43.07
C GLY A 183 52.99 25.22 -43.62
N PRO A 184 53.91 24.33 -43.24
CA PRO A 184 53.85 22.94 -43.67
C PRO A 184 52.55 22.29 -43.17
N GLU A 185 51.60 22.08 -44.07
CA GLU A 185 50.40 21.31 -43.76
C GLU A 185 50.79 19.84 -43.58
N PRO A 186 50.32 19.16 -42.53
CA PRO A 186 50.52 17.73 -42.39
C PRO A 186 49.89 17.02 -43.59
N THR A 187 50.70 16.30 -44.35
CA THR A 187 50.18 15.44 -45.42
C THR A 187 49.74 14.11 -44.81
N TYR A 188 48.68 13.52 -45.35
CA TYR A 188 48.13 12.25 -44.87
C TYR A 188 48.27 11.18 -45.95
N ARG A 189 48.44 9.91 -45.56
CA ARG A 189 48.41 8.74 -46.44
C ARG A 189 46.98 8.36 -46.75
N VAL A 190 46.38 9.21 -47.58
CA VAL A 190 44.98 9.15 -47.94
C VAL A 190 44.65 7.86 -48.73
N ASP A 191 45.53 7.44 -49.63
CA ASP A 191 45.32 6.21 -50.42
C ASP A 191 45.44 4.94 -49.57
N GLU A 192 46.38 4.92 -48.61
CA GLU A 192 46.51 3.80 -47.66
C GLU A 192 45.23 3.67 -46.83
N PHE A 193 44.73 4.79 -46.30
CA PHE A 193 43.49 4.83 -45.52
C PHE A 193 42.27 4.29 -46.28
N VAL A 194 42.14 4.64 -47.56
CA VAL A 194 41.05 4.11 -48.40
C VAL A 194 41.25 2.63 -48.69
N ASN A 195 42.46 2.20 -49.01
CA ASN A 195 42.74 0.80 -49.30
C ASN A 195 42.50 -0.09 -48.07
N ASP A 196 42.96 0.33 -46.88
CA ASP A 196 42.73 -0.40 -45.63
C ASP A 196 41.23 -0.52 -45.31
N ALA A 197 40.44 0.52 -45.60
CA ALA A 197 38.99 0.44 -45.44
C ALA A 197 38.33 -0.49 -46.46
N LEU A 198 38.78 -0.46 -47.72
CA LEU A 198 38.22 -1.29 -48.79
C LEU A 198 38.59 -2.78 -48.66
N ASP A 199 39.70 -3.09 -47.97
CA ASP A 199 40.14 -4.47 -47.69
C ASP A 199 39.25 -5.18 -46.65
N ILE A 200 38.44 -4.43 -45.90
CA ILE A 200 37.53 -4.99 -44.91
C ILE A 200 36.27 -5.51 -45.61
N ASP A 201 36.12 -6.83 -45.60
CA ASP A 201 34.94 -7.51 -46.12
C ASP A 201 33.70 -7.16 -45.30
N LEU A 202 32.71 -6.53 -45.96
CA LEU A 202 31.37 -6.34 -45.43
C LEU A 202 30.40 -7.30 -46.12
N ASP A 203 29.92 -8.30 -45.39
CA ASP A 203 28.76 -9.07 -45.84
C ASP A 203 27.46 -8.35 -45.44
N ALA A 204 26.71 -7.90 -46.44
CA ALA A 204 25.40 -7.31 -46.25
C ALA A 204 24.43 -8.24 -45.49
N SER A 205 24.58 -9.55 -45.65
CA SER A 205 23.77 -10.54 -44.92
C SER A 205 24.06 -10.52 -43.42
N GLN A 206 25.34 -10.42 -43.04
CA GLN A 206 25.75 -10.29 -41.64
C GLN A 206 25.26 -8.99 -41.02
N LEU A 207 25.36 -7.86 -41.73
CA LEU A 207 24.86 -6.58 -41.23
C LEU A 207 23.36 -6.62 -40.93
N LYS A 208 22.58 -7.27 -41.82
CA LYS A 208 21.14 -7.46 -41.62
C LYS A 208 20.83 -8.40 -40.45
N LEU A 209 21.67 -9.41 -40.22
CA LEU A 209 21.56 -10.28 -39.06
C LEU A 209 21.75 -9.49 -37.76
N TYR A 210 22.81 -8.69 -37.65
CA TYR A 210 23.04 -7.85 -36.47
C TYR A 210 21.94 -6.80 -36.26
N GLU A 211 21.38 -6.24 -37.33
CA GLU A 211 20.23 -5.34 -37.23
C GLU A 211 19.03 -6.07 -36.62
N THR A 212 18.74 -7.29 -37.08
CA THR A 212 17.64 -8.11 -36.57
C THR A 212 17.86 -8.46 -35.10
N GLU A 213 19.08 -8.89 -34.74
CA GLU A 213 19.46 -9.20 -33.36
C GLU A 213 19.28 -7.98 -32.43
N TYR A 214 19.73 -6.80 -32.86
CA TYR A 214 19.54 -5.57 -32.10
C TYR A 214 18.06 -5.25 -31.87
N LEU A 215 17.24 -5.33 -32.93
CA LEU A 215 15.81 -5.04 -32.84
C LEU A 215 15.09 -6.06 -31.94
N GLU A 216 15.44 -7.33 -32.01
CA GLU A 216 14.90 -8.38 -31.14
C GLU A 216 15.30 -8.14 -29.68
N ALA A 217 16.57 -7.82 -29.42
CA ALA A 217 17.07 -7.52 -28.08
C ALA A 217 16.38 -6.27 -27.49
N ALA A 218 16.23 -5.21 -28.27
CA ALA A 218 15.53 -4.00 -27.86
C ALA A 218 14.04 -4.25 -27.56
N ASN A 219 13.37 -5.04 -28.42
CA ASN A 219 11.98 -5.45 -28.19
C ASN A 219 11.83 -6.28 -26.92
N LEU A 220 12.72 -7.25 -26.69
CA LEU A 220 12.71 -8.08 -25.50
C LEU A 220 12.94 -7.24 -24.24
N GLN A 221 13.85 -6.27 -24.26
CA GLN A 221 14.06 -5.35 -23.13
C GLN A 221 12.82 -4.49 -22.87
N ARG A 222 12.16 -3.99 -23.91
CA ARG A 222 10.91 -3.23 -23.78
C ARG A 222 9.81 -4.08 -23.13
N VAL A 223 9.57 -5.28 -23.65
CA VAL A 223 8.56 -6.21 -23.09
C VAL A 223 8.86 -6.53 -21.64
N ARG A 224 10.12 -6.84 -21.30
CA ARG A 224 10.54 -7.08 -19.91
C ARG A 224 10.28 -5.87 -19.01
N LYS A 225 10.49 -4.66 -19.50
CA LYS A 225 10.24 -3.42 -18.74
C LYS A 225 8.73 -3.22 -18.51
N GLU A 226 7.91 -3.43 -19.53
CA GLU A 226 6.45 -3.36 -19.43
C GLU A 226 5.89 -4.41 -18.45
N GLU A 227 6.39 -5.65 -18.51
CA GLU A 227 6.06 -6.71 -17.56
C GLU A 227 6.46 -6.34 -16.12
N GLN A 228 7.65 -5.77 -15.93
CA GLN A 228 8.10 -5.28 -14.63
C GLN A 228 7.20 -4.15 -14.09
N GLU A 229 6.78 -3.22 -14.94
CA GLU A 229 5.86 -2.14 -14.56
C GLU A 229 4.47 -2.69 -14.21
N SER A 230 3.96 -3.63 -14.99
CA SER A 230 2.69 -4.33 -14.72
C SER A 230 2.74 -5.10 -13.38
N MET A 231 3.82 -5.85 -13.13
CA MET A 231 4.03 -6.55 -11.86
C MET A 231 4.15 -5.58 -10.67
N LYS A 232 4.81 -4.43 -10.85
CA LYS A 232 4.87 -3.39 -9.81
C LYS A 232 3.48 -2.84 -9.51
N GLN A 233 2.69 -2.55 -10.53
CA GLN A 233 1.32 -2.04 -10.36
C GLN A 233 0.43 -3.06 -9.65
N SER A 234 0.50 -4.33 -10.05
CA SER A 234 -0.23 -5.43 -9.39
C SER A 234 0.17 -5.56 -7.92
N ASN A 235 1.48 -5.51 -7.61
CA ASN A 235 1.96 -5.53 -6.23
C ASN A 235 1.42 -4.35 -5.40
N ILE A 236 1.38 -3.14 -5.95
CA ILE A 236 0.81 -1.96 -5.27
C ILE A 236 -0.68 -2.20 -4.97
N THR A 237 -1.45 -2.70 -5.94
CA THR A 237 -2.87 -3.01 -5.75
C THR A 237 -3.07 -4.09 -4.69
N LEU A 238 -2.29 -5.18 -4.76
CA LEU A 238 -2.37 -6.26 -3.78
C LEU A 238 -2.03 -5.77 -2.38
N GLN A 239 -0.97 -4.98 -2.22
CA GLN A 239 -0.63 -4.37 -0.92
C GLN A 239 -1.76 -3.50 -0.38
N ALA A 240 -2.44 -2.72 -1.23
CA ALA A 240 -3.60 -1.94 -0.81
C ALA A 240 -4.78 -2.83 -0.37
N THR A 241 -5.03 -3.94 -1.08
CA THR A 241 -6.08 -4.89 -0.69
C THR A 241 -5.77 -5.60 0.63
N VAL A 242 -4.51 -5.97 0.87
CA VAL A 242 -4.06 -6.58 2.12
C VAL A 242 -4.30 -5.62 3.28
N ARG A 243 -3.86 -4.36 3.15
CA ARG A 243 -4.09 -3.34 4.18
C ARG A 243 -5.57 -3.16 4.51
N ARG A 244 -6.43 -3.09 3.48
CA ARG A 244 -7.88 -2.98 3.67
C ARG A 244 -8.47 -4.20 4.40
N LEU A 245 -8.00 -5.41 4.06
CA LEU A 245 -8.45 -6.62 4.72
C LEU A 245 -7.99 -6.67 6.18
N GLU A 246 -6.77 -6.24 6.47
CA GLU A 246 -6.24 -6.12 7.84
C GLU A 246 -7.06 -5.12 8.67
N GLU A 247 -7.42 -3.97 8.10
CA GLU A 247 -8.29 -2.98 8.73
C GLU A 247 -9.69 -3.56 9.03
N ASN A 248 -10.29 -4.24 8.05
CA ASN A 248 -11.60 -4.88 8.23
C ASN A 248 -11.55 -5.98 9.31
N LEU A 249 -10.49 -6.79 9.35
CA LEU A 249 -10.31 -7.80 10.39
C LEU A 249 -10.13 -7.17 11.77
N ALA A 250 -9.38 -6.07 11.87
CA ALA A 250 -9.21 -5.34 13.12
C ALA A 250 -10.55 -4.78 13.64
N GLN A 251 -11.36 -4.21 12.74
CA GLN A 251 -12.70 -3.73 13.09
C GLN A 251 -13.60 -4.88 13.55
N LEU A 252 -13.66 -5.98 12.80
CA LEU A 252 -14.50 -7.14 13.15
C LEU A 252 -14.09 -7.74 14.50
N ASN A 253 -12.79 -7.83 14.78
CA ASN A 253 -12.29 -8.28 16.08
C ASN A 253 -12.75 -7.35 17.22
N LYS A 254 -12.79 -6.04 16.99
CA LYS A 254 -13.29 -5.08 17.99
C LYS A 254 -14.78 -5.28 18.25
N GLU A 255 -15.57 -5.40 17.20
CA GLU A 255 -17.02 -5.67 17.30
C GLU A 255 -17.29 -7.00 18.03
N HIS A 256 -16.50 -8.04 17.77
CA HIS A 256 -16.60 -9.32 18.50
C HIS A 256 -16.32 -9.17 20.00
N ILE A 257 -15.32 -8.38 20.39
CA ILE A 257 -15.01 -8.13 21.81
C ILE A 257 -16.16 -7.36 22.47
N GLU A 258 -16.71 -6.35 21.81
CA GLU A 258 -17.85 -5.56 22.30
C GLU A 258 -19.08 -6.46 22.52
N LEU A 259 -19.46 -7.26 21.51
CA LEU A 259 -20.57 -8.20 21.62
C LEU A 259 -20.35 -9.26 22.71
N ALA A 260 -19.13 -9.76 22.87
CA ALA A 260 -18.81 -10.70 23.94
C ALA A 260 -18.99 -10.06 25.33
N ASN A 261 -18.56 -8.81 25.51
CA ASN A 261 -18.74 -8.07 26.76
C ASN A 261 -20.23 -7.79 27.05
N GLU A 262 -21.01 -7.43 26.04
CA GLU A 262 -22.46 -7.25 26.17
C GLU A 262 -23.15 -8.57 26.55
N LEU A 263 -22.77 -9.68 25.92
CA LEU A 263 -23.30 -11.00 26.23
C LEU A 263 -23.00 -11.41 27.68
N ILE A 264 -21.78 -11.17 28.16
CA ILE A 264 -21.39 -11.41 29.56
C ILE A 264 -22.24 -10.55 30.50
N SER A 265 -22.38 -9.26 30.21
CA SER A 265 -23.19 -8.33 31.01
C SER A 265 -24.66 -8.74 31.06
N SER A 266 -25.22 -9.13 29.91
CA SER A 266 -26.59 -9.63 29.79
C SER A 266 -26.79 -10.94 30.57
N LYS A 267 -25.83 -11.87 30.51
CA LYS A 267 -25.85 -13.09 31.32
C LYS A 267 -25.83 -12.81 32.82
N ILE A 268 -25.00 -11.87 33.28
CA ILE A 268 -24.96 -11.45 34.68
C ILE A 268 -26.30 -10.85 35.10
N ASN A 269 -26.89 -9.99 34.27
CA ASN A 269 -28.20 -9.40 34.55
C ASN A 269 -29.32 -10.45 34.57
N LEU A 270 -29.28 -11.43 33.66
CA LEU A 270 -30.23 -12.54 33.66
C LEU A 270 -30.12 -13.35 34.95
N ALA A 271 -28.91 -13.74 35.37
CA ALA A 271 -28.71 -14.46 36.62
C ALA A 271 -29.23 -13.64 37.84
N ARG A 272 -28.96 -12.34 37.87
CA ARG A 272 -29.46 -11.43 38.92
C ARG A 272 -30.99 -11.39 38.96
N LEU A 273 -31.65 -11.33 37.79
CA LEU A 273 -33.11 -11.33 37.69
C LEU A 273 -33.72 -12.69 38.04
N GLU A 274 -33.02 -13.80 37.73
CA GLU A 274 -33.41 -15.14 38.14
C GLU A 274 -33.37 -15.28 39.67
N ASP A 275 -32.28 -14.83 40.31
CA ASP A 275 -32.16 -14.80 41.78
C ASP A 275 -33.27 -13.93 42.42
N GLU A 276 -33.55 -12.76 41.86
CA GLU A 276 -34.65 -11.88 42.33
C GLU A 276 -36.02 -12.55 42.16
N ASN A 277 -36.25 -13.25 41.04
CA ASN A 277 -37.49 -13.99 40.81
C ASN A 277 -37.64 -15.15 41.79
N GLU A 278 -36.59 -15.90 42.07
CA GLU A 278 -36.60 -16.99 43.03
C GLU A 278 -36.87 -16.48 44.45
N ALA A 279 -36.24 -15.36 44.84
CA ALA A 279 -36.51 -14.69 46.11
C ALA A 279 -37.97 -14.20 46.20
N LEU A 280 -38.49 -13.55 45.16
CA LEU A 280 -39.89 -13.12 45.12
C LEU A 280 -40.85 -14.31 45.18
N GLN A 281 -40.57 -15.39 44.46
CA GLN A 281 -41.36 -16.62 44.54
C GLN A 281 -41.36 -17.20 45.96
N GLY A 282 -40.21 -17.18 46.65
CA GLY A 282 -40.10 -17.52 48.06
C GLY A 282 -41.01 -16.66 48.94
N THR A 283 -40.92 -15.32 48.82
CA THR A 283 -41.79 -14.42 49.59
C THR A 283 -43.28 -14.61 49.29
N VAL A 284 -43.64 -14.88 48.03
CA VAL A 284 -45.03 -15.16 47.64
C VAL A 284 -45.49 -16.48 48.26
N ALA A 285 -44.63 -17.50 48.29
CA ALA A 285 -44.94 -18.77 48.96
C ALA A 285 -45.13 -18.57 50.48
N ASP A 286 -44.25 -17.81 51.13
CA ASP A 286 -44.36 -17.52 52.56
C ASP A 286 -45.62 -16.70 52.89
N LEU A 287 -45.90 -15.64 52.12
CA LEU A 287 -47.12 -14.85 52.26
C LEU A 287 -48.36 -15.70 52.03
N LYS A 288 -48.34 -16.60 51.04
CA LYS A 288 -49.43 -17.53 50.79
C LYS A 288 -49.65 -18.49 51.96
N ASN A 289 -48.56 -19.03 52.52
CA ASN A 289 -48.64 -19.88 53.73
C ASN A 289 -49.23 -19.12 54.92
N ILE A 290 -48.85 -17.85 55.13
CA ILE A 290 -49.40 -17.00 56.19
C ILE A 290 -50.89 -16.73 55.97
N VAL A 291 -51.29 -16.41 54.73
CA VAL A 291 -52.69 -16.17 54.38
C VAL A 291 -53.53 -17.44 54.55
N ASP A 292 -53.01 -18.60 54.17
CA ASP A 292 -53.70 -19.89 54.34
C ASP A 292 -53.77 -20.33 55.82
N ALA A 293 -52.80 -19.92 56.65
CA ALA A 293 -52.79 -20.20 58.09
C ALA A 293 -53.69 -19.25 58.92
N GLN A 294 -53.93 -18.03 58.43
CA GLN A 294 -54.77 -17.03 59.13
C GLN A 294 -56.17 -17.52 59.50
N PRO A 295 -56.96 -18.18 58.61
CA PRO A 295 -58.28 -18.69 58.97
C PRO A 295 -58.23 -19.68 60.13
N ALA A 296 -57.24 -20.58 60.13
CA ALA A 296 -57.08 -21.57 61.19
C ALA A 296 -56.63 -20.94 62.52
N GLU A 297 -55.74 -19.95 62.47
CA GLU A 297 -55.29 -19.21 63.66
C GLU A 297 -56.41 -18.33 64.25
N VAL A 298 -57.21 -17.67 63.38
CA VAL A 298 -58.38 -16.89 63.78
C VAL A 298 -59.47 -17.80 64.35
N GLU A 299 -59.74 -18.96 63.74
CA GLU A 299 -60.67 -19.95 64.29
C GLU A 299 -60.19 -20.50 65.64
N ALA A 300 -58.90 -20.76 65.80
CA ALA A 300 -58.32 -21.22 67.07
C ALA A 300 -58.46 -20.13 68.15
N ARG A 301 -58.12 -18.88 67.85
CA ARG A 301 -58.32 -17.75 68.76
C ARG A 301 -59.78 -17.54 69.15
N LEU A 302 -60.70 -17.61 68.18
CA LEU A 302 -62.14 -17.50 68.44
C LEU A 302 -62.64 -18.65 69.32
N LYS A 303 -62.13 -19.87 69.12
CA LYS A 303 -62.43 -21.02 70.00
C LYS A 303 -61.90 -20.81 71.41
N ASP A 304 -60.68 -20.31 71.58
CA ASP A 304 -60.11 -20.03 72.90
C ASP A 304 -60.87 -18.92 73.62
N GLU A 305 -61.22 -17.83 72.92
CA GLU A 305 -62.07 -16.77 73.46
C GLU A 305 -63.47 -17.29 73.83
N MET A 306 -64.08 -18.12 72.97
CA MET A 306 -65.38 -18.72 73.25
C MET A 306 -65.33 -19.69 74.44
N THR A 307 -64.25 -20.47 74.57
CA THR A 307 -64.04 -21.37 75.71
C THR A 307 -63.86 -20.59 77.00
N SER A 308 -63.10 -19.48 76.99
CA SER A 308 -62.96 -18.59 78.15
C SER A 308 -64.28 -17.93 78.54
N LEU A 309 -65.10 -17.53 77.57
CA LEU A 309 -66.43 -16.97 77.83
C LEU A 309 -67.39 -18.01 78.42
N ILE A 310 -67.39 -19.23 77.90
CA ILE A 310 -68.15 -20.35 78.46
C ILE A 310 -67.71 -20.60 79.90
N GLU A 311 -66.40 -20.67 80.15
CA GLU A 311 -65.85 -20.90 81.48
C GLU A 311 -66.32 -19.82 82.46
N LYS A 312 -66.18 -18.54 82.10
CA LYS A 312 -66.71 -17.40 82.88
C LYS A 312 -68.22 -17.48 83.11
N ALA A 313 -69.00 -17.87 82.11
CA ALA A 313 -70.45 -18.03 82.23
C ALA A 313 -70.83 -19.16 83.20
N THR A 314 -70.10 -20.29 83.18
CA THR A 314 -70.26 -21.36 84.18
C THR A 314 -69.89 -20.90 85.58
N THR A 315 -68.79 -20.17 85.76
CA THR A 315 -68.41 -19.66 87.09
C THR A 315 -69.44 -18.69 87.64
N MET A 316 -69.95 -17.76 86.79
CA MET A 316 -71.05 -16.87 87.16
C MET A 316 -72.34 -17.63 87.48
N SER A 317 -72.64 -18.70 86.74
CA SER A 317 -73.82 -19.54 87.00
C SER A 317 -73.72 -20.29 88.34
N VAL A 318 -72.54 -20.83 88.68
CA VAL A 318 -72.29 -21.49 89.96
C VAL A 318 -72.39 -20.50 91.11
N GLU A 319 -71.87 -19.28 90.93
CA GLU A 319 -71.97 -18.23 91.95
C GLU A 319 -73.42 -17.74 92.12
N ASN A 320 -74.19 -17.62 91.03
CA ASN A 320 -75.63 -17.32 91.11
C ASN A 320 -76.41 -18.42 91.84
N GLN A 321 -76.13 -19.70 91.56
CA GLN A 321 -76.76 -20.83 92.24
C GLN A 321 -76.46 -20.79 93.75
N ARG A 322 -75.21 -20.49 94.12
CA ARG A 322 -74.78 -20.35 95.51
C ARG A 322 -75.48 -19.20 96.23
N LEU A 323 -75.68 -18.07 95.54
CA LEU A 323 -76.43 -16.93 96.08
C LEU A 323 -77.92 -17.27 96.27
N GLU A 324 -78.51 -18.05 95.37
CA GLU A 324 -79.89 -18.56 95.53
C GLU A 324 -80.02 -19.49 96.75
N ASP A 325 -79.09 -20.44 96.92
CA ASP A 325 -79.10 -21.36 98.07
C ASP A 325 -78.95 -20.61 99.40
N ALA A 326 -78.07 -19.60 99.46
CA ALA A 326 -77.90 -18.76 100.64
C ALA A 326 -79.15 -17.91 100.97
N MET A 327 -79.88 -17.43 99.95
CA MET A 327 -81.16 -16.76 100.17
C MET A 327 -82.21 -17.72 100.76
N SER A 328 -82.29 -18.94 100.25
CA SER A 328 -83.23 -19.95 100.76
C SER A 328 -82.95 -20.35 102.22
N GLU A 329 -81.68 -20.39 102.60
CA GLU A 329 -81.26 -20.70 103.97
C GLU A 329 -81.61 -19.56 104.96
N MET A 330 -81.38 -18.30 104.57
CA MET A 330 -81.85 -17.14 105.34
C MET A 330 -83.37 -17.08 105.48
N GLU A 331 -84.13 -17.46 104.44
CA GLU A 331 -85.60 -17.51 104.53
C GLU A 331 -86.07 -18.54 105.57
N LYS A 332 -85.42 -19.71 105.64
CA LYS A 332 -85.70 -20.72 106.68
C LYS A 332 -85.41 -20.21 108.08
N GLU A 333 -84.26 -19.55 108.30
CA GLU A 333 -83.92 -19.00 109.61
C GLU A 333 -84.91 -17.92 110.06
N HIS A 334 -85.39 -17.09 109.12
CA HIS A 334 -86.37 -16.06 109.43
C HIS A 334 -87.74 -16.67 109.86
N ILE A 335 -88.16 -17.76 109.24
CA ILE A 335 -89.41 -18.47 109.60
C ILE A 335 -89.29 -19.10 111.00
N ASP A 336 -88.14 -19.68 111.32
CA ASP A 336 -87.87 -20.32 112.62
C ASP A 336 -87.84 -19.31 113.79
N LEU A 337 -87.28 -18.13 113.55
CA LEU A 337 -87.29 -17.01 114.50
C LEU A 337 -88.71 -16.46 114.72
N LYS A 338 -89.55 -16.40 113.69
CA LYS A 338 -90.97 -16.02 113.83
C LYS A 338 -91.76 -17.01 114.67
N MET A 339 -91.54 -18.32 114.49
CA MET A 339 -92.19 -19.36 115.29
C MET A 339 -91.81 -19.26 116.78
N LYS A 340 -90.52 -19.08 117.11
CA LYS A 340 -90.04 -18.95 118.50
C LYS A 340 -90.58 -17.70 119.20
N TYR A 341 -90.75 -16.60 118.46
CA TYR A 341 -91.32 -15.37 119.00
C TYR A 341 -92.81 -15.51 119.36
N ALA A 342 -93.58 -16.28 118.56
CA ALA A 342 -94.99 -16.54 118.84
C ALA A 342 -95.20 -17.39 120.12
N THR A 343 -94.36 -18.41 120.34
CA THR A 343 -94.47 -19.30 121.51
C THR A 343 -94.11 -18.64 122.84
N GLU A 344 -93.19 -17.67 122.83
CA GLU A 344 -92.86 -16.89 124.04
C GLU A 344 -93.89 -15.79 124.32
N HIS A 345 -94.59 -15.30 123.30
CA HIS A 345 -95.65 -14.30 123.46
C HIS A 345 -96.88 -14.88 124.19
N GLU A 346 -97.33 -16.08 123.84
CA GLU A 346 -98.42 -16.77 124.55
C GLU A 346 -98.05 -17.10 126.01
N ARG A 347 -96.78 -17.38 126.27
CA ARG A 347 -96.26 -17.69 127.60
C ARG A 347 -96.21 -16.44 128.49
N HIS A 348 -95.98 -15.27 127.89
CA HIS A 348 -96.01 -13.98 128.58
C HIS A 348 -97.44 -13.60 129.00
N ASP A 349 -98.43 -13.77 128.12
CA ASP A 349 -99.83 -13.42 128.42
C ASP A 349 -100.44 -14.30 129.53
N ALA A 350 -100.08 -15.59 129.58
CA ALA A 350 -100.53 -16.51 130.63
C ALA A 350 -99.98 -16.16 132.03
N LEU A 351 -98.82 -15.49 132.10
CA LEU A 351 -98.20 -15.05 133.36
C LEU A 351 -98.78 -13.72 133.85
N VAL A 352 -99.19 -12.82 132.94
CA VAL A 352 -99.82 -11.54 133.27
C VAL A 352 -101.21 -11.75 133.89
N GLN A 353 -102.02 -12.70 133.38
CA GLN A 353 -103.30 -13.05 134.00
C GLN A 353 -103.17 -13.66 135.40
N LYS A 354 -102.09 -14.43 135.67
CA LYS A 354 -101.82 -14.97 137.02
C LYS A 354 -101.39 -13.87 138.01
N MET A 355 -100.72 -12.82 137.53
CA MET A 355 -100.31 -11.66 138.33
C MET A 355 -101.50 -10.78 138.76
N GLU A 356 -102.50 -10.58 137.91
CA GLU A 356 -103.69 -9.78 138.27
C GLU A 356 -104.60 -10.45 139.29
N ASN A 357 -104.73 -11.79 139.25
CA ASN A 357 -105.56 -12.53 140.20
C ASN A 357 -104.94 -12.63 141.61
N LEU A 358 -103.61 -12.56 141.73
CA LEU A 358 -102.92 -12.54 143.03
C LEU A 358 -102.86 -11.14 143.66
N LYS A 359 -102.96 -10.06 142.87
CA LYS A 359 -102.92 -8.68 143.39
C LYS A 359 -104.24 -8.18 143.99
N LYS A 360 -105.39 -8.82 143.71
CA LYS A 360 -106.68 -8.45 144.34
C LYS A 360 -107.05 -9.25 145.59
N SER A 361 -106.34 -10.33 145.92
CA SER A 361 -106.60 -11.13 147.14
C SER A 361 -105.79 -10.69 148.37
N PHE A 362 -105.06 -9.56 148.32
CA PHE A 362 -104.09 -9.18 149.38
C PHE A 362 -104.22 -7.74 149.93
N ASN A 363 -105.31 -7.02 149.69
CA ASN A 363 -105.60 -5.74 150.36
C ASN A 363 -107.08 -5.63 150.77
N SER A 364 -107.54 -6.60 151.57
CA SER A 364 -108.67 -6.44 152.47
C SER A 364 -108.19 -6.04 153.86
#